data_AF-A0A6P7GTF2-F1
#
_entry.id   AF-A0A6P7GTF2-F1
#
_cell.length_a   1.000
_cell.length_b   1.000
_cell.length_c   1.000
_cell.angle_alpha   90.00
_cell.angle_beta   90.00
_cell.angle_gamma   90.00
#
_symmetry.space_group_name_H-M   'P 1'
#
loop_
_entity.id
_entity.type
_entity.pdbx_description
1 polymer ?
#
loop_
_entity_poly.entity_id
_entity_poly.type
_entity_poly.pdbx_seq_one_letter_code
_entity_poly.pdbx_strand_id
1 'polypeptide(L)'
;MSNSIMERICELRKKEGYPALAIQWGAIGDVGLLAELQTNHIQLEVGGTLQQKISSCLNVLNTLLRQKQATVVSSFVVAEKLSGASSSDNVIDAVTNILGITDMKAVSHHVTLPELGMDSVNGVEIKQTLEREFEIFITSKNLKTMTLH
;
A
#
# COMPACT_ATOMS: atom_id res chain seq x y z
N MET A 1 17.95 -2.39 -15.35
CA MET A 1 18.71 -3.20 -16.33
C MET A 1 19.36 -4.43 -15.71
N SER A 2 20.04 -4.34 -14.56
CA SER A 2 20.76 -5.48 -13.96
C SER A 2 19.92 -6.75 -13.74
N ASN A 3 18.69 -6.63 -13.25
CA ASN A 3 17.82 -7.80 -12.98
C ASN A 3 17.50 -8.60 -14.26
N SER A 4 17.16 -7.92 -15.35
CA SER A 4 16.86 -8.57 -16.64
C SER A 4 18.07 -9.32 -17.21
N ILE A 5 19.29 -8.83 -16.98
CA ILE A 5 20.52 -9.55 -17.35
C ILE A 5 20.67 -10.82 -16.51
N MET A 6 20.42 -10.76 -15.20
CA MET A 6 20.47 -11.93 -14.31
C MET A 6 19.43 -13.00 -14.71
N GLU A 7 18.23 -12.58 -15.09
CA GLU A 7 17.19 -13.47 -15.62
C GLU A 7 17.67 -14.19 -16.88
N ARG A 8 18.27 -13.45 -17.83
CA ARG A 8 18.77 -14.03 -19.07
C ARG A 8 19.92 -15.02 -18.84
N ILE A 9 20.80 -14.74 -17.88
CA ILE A 9 21.85 -15.67 -17.47
C ILE A 9 21.23 -16.96 -16.91
N CYS A 10 20.18 -16.85 -16.09
CA CYS A 10 19.50 -18.01 -15.54
C CYS A 10 18.86 -18.88 -16.65
N GLU A 11 18.21 -18.26 -17.63
CA GLU A 11 17.64 -18.95 -18.79
C GLU A 11 18.70 -19.72 -19.59
N LEU A 12 19.85 -19.09 -19.87
CA LEU A 12 20.96 -19.74 -20.58
C LEU A 12 21.51 -20.94 -19.79
N ARG A 13 21.75 -20.77 -18.48
CA ARG A 13 22.20 -21.85 -17.60
C ARG A 13 21.23 -23.03 -17.61
N LYS A 14 19.93 -22.75 -17.51
CA LYS A 14 18.89 -23.80 -17.53
C LYS A 14 18.87 -24.54 -18.87
N LYS A 15 19.03 -23.82 -19.99
CA LYS A 15 19.11 -24.42 -21.34
C LYS A 15 20.31 -25.37 -21.49
N GLU A 16 21.42 -25.07 -20.82
CA GLU A 16 22.61 -25.92 -20.77
C GLU A 16 22.51 -27.06 -19.73
N GLY A 17 21.37 -27.20 -19.05
CA GLY A 17 21.14 -28.25 -18.06
C GLY A 17 21.65 -27.92 -16.65
N TYR A 18 22.14 -26.71 -16.42
CA TYR A 18 22.60 -26.28 -15.11
C TYR A 18 21.45 -25.80 -14.20
N PRO A 19 21.60 -25.92 -12.87
CA PRO A 19 20.69 -25.30 -11.92
C PRO A 19 20.70 -23.77 -12.05
N ALA A 20 19.51 -23.19 -12.20
CA ALA A 20 19.28 -21.76 -12.24
C ALA A 20 17.81 -21.43 -11.91
N LEU A 21 17.60 -20.32 -11.21
CA LEU A 21 16.31 -19.73 -10.89
C LEU A 21 16.49 -18.23 -10.61
N ALA A 22 15.67 -17.40 -11.23
CA ALA A 22 15.52 -15.98 -10.90
C ALA A 22 14.13 -15.76 -10.29
N ILE A 23 14.09 -15.08 -9.14
CA ILE A 23 12.84 -14.74 -8.44
C ILE A 23 12.69 -13.22 -8.43
N GLN A 24 11.61 -12.74 -9.04
CA GLN A 24 11.21 -11.34 -9.02
C GLN A 24 10.36 -11.10 -7.75
N TRP A 25 10.95 -10.46 -6.76
CA TRP A 25 10.25 -10.08 -5.54
C TRP A 25 9.59 -8.70 -5.70
N GLY A 26 8.34 -8.59 -5.23
CA GLY A 26 7.71 -7.31 -4.93
C GLY A 26 8.35 -6.63 -3.71
N ALA A 27 7.67 -5.64 -3.14
CA ALA A 27 8.14 -4.98 -1.92
C ALA A 27 8.27 -5.99 -0.77
N ILE A 28 9.43 -6.02 -0.09
CA ILE A 28 9.69 -6.89 1.07
C ILE A 28 9.62 -6.02 2.34
N GLY A 29 8.88 -6.49 3.34
CA GLY A 29 8.75 -5.86 4.64
C GLY A 29 9.56 -6.55 5.74
N ASP A 30 9.37 -6.10 6.99
CA ASP A 30 10.01 -6.57 8.23
C ASP A 30 11.52 -6.30 8.34
N VAL A 31 12.28 -6.36 7.24
CA VAL A 31 13.73 -6.16 7.18
C VAL A 31 14.16 -5.49 5.86
N GLY A 32 15.38 -4.93 5.84
CA GLY A 32 16.01 -4.36 4.65
C GLY A 32 15.78 -2.85 4.48
N LEU A 33 16.31 -2.30 3.39
CA LEU A 33 16.39 -0.85 3.16
C LEU A 33 15.01 -0.15 3.21
N LEU A 34 13.96 -0.81 2.72
CA LEU A 34 12.60 -0.26 2.75
C LEU A 34 11.98 -0.28 4.16
N ALA A 35 12.30 -1.27 4.99
CA ALA A 35 11.85 -1.34 6.37
C ALA A 35 12.52 -0.27 7.24
N GLU A 36 13.81 0.06 6.98
CA GLU A 36 14.55 1.11 7.69
C GLU A 36 14.01 2.53 7.40
N LEU A 37 13.43 2.74 6.23
CA LEU A 37 12.81 4.02 5.85
C LEU A 37 11.42 4.22 6.49
N GLN A 38 10.86 3.21 7.17
CA GLN A 38 9.53 3.28 7.77
C GLN A 38 9.60 3.48 9.29
N THR A 39 9.32 4.70 9.73
CA THR A 39 9.32 5.05 11.16
C THR A 39 8.09 4.55 11.94
N ASN A 40 7.00 4.16 11.27
CA ASN A 40 5.67 4.02 11.91
C ASN A 40 4.89 2.71 11.62
N HIS A 41 5.52 1.63 11.12
CA HIS A 41 4.84 0.33 10.89
C HIS A 41 3.57 0.39 10.01
N ILE A 42 3.41 1.42 9.17
CA ILE A 42 2.27 1.53 8.25
C ILE A 42 2.57 0.63 7.05
N GLN A 43 1.66 -0.29 6.71
CA GLN A 43 1.73 -1.05 5.45
C GLN A 43 1.72 -0.05 4.29
N LEU A 44 2.88 0.13 3.65
CA LEU A 44 3.04 1.11 2.60
C LEU A 44 2.73 0.44 1.26
N GLU A 45 1.68 0.93 0.62
CA GLU A 45 1.32 0.54 -0.74
C GLU A 45 2.30 1.18 -1.72
N VAL A 46 2.94 0.36 -2.56
CA VAL A 46 3.82 0.82 -3.65
C VAL A 46 3.27 0.28 -4.95
N GLY A 47 2.75 1.16 -5.81
CA GLY A 47 2.31 0.80 -7.17
C GLY A 47 1.26 -0.33 -7.20
N GLY A 48 0.28 -0.31 -6.29
CA GLY A 48 -0.77 -1.33 -6.20
C GLY A 48 -0.33 -2.65 -5.54
N THR A 49 0.82 -2.67 -4.87
CA THR A 49 1.32 -3.84 -4.14
C THR A 49 1.57 -3.50 -2.67
N LEU A 50 1.37 -4.50 -1.81
CA LEU A 50 1.72 -4.44 -0.40
C LEU A 50 3.09 -5.05 -0.15
N GLN A 51 3.72 -4.65 0.95
CA GLN A 51 4.93 -5.29 1.42
C GLN A 51 4.65 -6.74 1.86
N GLN A 52 5.40 -7.68 1.28
CA GLN A 52 5.38 -9.08 1.67
C GLN A 52 6.24 -9.27 2.93
N LYS A 53 5.63 -9.82 3.98
CA LYS A 53 6.33 -10.18 5.23
C LYS A 53 7.47 -11.18 4.96
N ILE A 54 8.56 -11.07 5.70
CA ILE A 54 9.74 -11.94 5.51
C ILE A 54 9.39 -13.42 5.71
N SER A 55 8.51 -13.73 6.65
CA SER A 55 7.99 -15.08 6.88
C SER A 55 7.25 -15.64 5.66
N SER A 56 6.47 -14.80 4.97
CA SER A 56 5.81 -15.15 3.72
C SER A 56 6.83 -15.38 2.59
N CYS A 57 7.83 -14.50 2.45
CA CYS A 57 8.91 -14.67 1.48
C CYS A 57 9.65 -16.01 1.66
N LEU A 58 9.99 -16.38 2.89
CA LEU A 58 10.70 -17.64 3.18
C LEU A 58 9.85 -18.88 2.86
N ASN A 59 8.54 -18.83 3.15
CA ASN A 59 7.62 -19.90 2.78
C ASN A 59 7.51 -20.06 1.26
N VAL A 60 7.36 -18.94 0.53
CA VAL A 60 7.31 -18.94 -0.94
C VAL A 60 8.65 -19.41 -1.52
N LEU A 61 9.77 -18.99 -0.95
CA LEU A 61 11.11 -19.41 -1.39
C LEU A 61 11.27 -20.94 -1.35
N ASN A 62 10.81 -21.61 -0.29
CA ASN A 62 10.84 -23.07 -0.21
C ASN A 62 10.04 -23.74 -1.35
N THR A 63 8.89 -23.17 -1.72
CA THR A 63 8.08 -23.64 -2.86
C THR A 63 8.80 -23.40 -4.19
N LEU A 64 9.33 -22.18 -4.41
CA LEU A 64 9.97 -21.78 -5.66
C LEU A 64 11.32 -22.48 -5.91
N LEU A 65 12.02 -22.91 -4.85
CA LEU A 65 13.25 -23.70 -5.00
C LEU A 65 12.99 -25.15 -5.39
N ARG A 66 11.78 -25.68 -5.12
CA ARG A 66 11.41 -27.08 -5.42
C ARG A 66 10.80 -27.27 -6.79
N GLN A 67 10.23 -26.21 -7.38
CA GLN A 67 9.69 -26.29 -8.74
C GLN A 67 10.83 -26.47 -9.76
N LYS A 68 10.55 -27.18 -10.85
CA LYS A 68 11.53 -27.47 -11.91
C LYS A 68 11.17 -26.90 -13.28
N GLN A 69 9.96 -26.36 -13.41
CA GLN A 69 9.34 -25.98 -14.68
C GLN A 69 9.76 -24.59 -15.16
N ALA A 70 9.83 -23.61 -14.25
CA ALA A 70 10.09 -22.22 -14.60
C ALA A 70 11.50 -21.80 -14.18
N THR A 71 12.15 -21.00 -15.02
CA THR A 71 13.47 -20.41 -14.72
C THR A 71 13.34 -19.01 -14.11
N VAL A 72 12.28 -18.29 -14.46
CA VAL A 72 11.95 -16.96 -13.93
C VAL A 72 10.56 -17.05 -13.32
N VAL A 73 10.42 -16.61 -12.08
CA VAL A 73 9.18 -16.64 -11.30
C VAL A 73 9.01 -15.31 -10.56
N SER A 74 7.81 -15.00 -10.10
CA SER A 74 7.51 -13.76 -9.37
C SER A 74 6.71 -14.03 -8.10
N SER A 75 6.93 -13.23 -7.07
CA SER A 75 6.17 -13.23 -5.81
C SER A 75 5.95 -11.79 -5.35
N PHE A 76 4.69 -11.42 -5.19
CA PHE A 76 4.26 -10.11 -4.69
C PHE A 76 2.89 -10.24 -4.03
N VAL A 77 2.53 -9.26 -3.20
CA VAL A 77 1.21 -9.17 -2.57
C VAL A 77 0.44 -8.06 -3.27
N VAL A 78 -0.69 -8.40 -3.87
CA VAL A 78 -1.59 -7.42 -4.51
C VAL A 78 -2.27 -6.60 -3.42
N ALA A 79 -2.28 -5.27 -3.56
CA ALA A 79 -3.12 -4.43 -2.73
C ALA A 79 -4.58 -4.64 -3.16
N GLU A 80 -5.45 -4.96 -2.21
CA GLU A 80 -6.87 -5.02 -2.50
C GLU A 80 -7.33 -3.62 -2.92
N LYS A 81 -7.86 -3.50 -4.14
CA LYS A 81 -8.70 -2.37 -4.47
C LYS A 81 -9.90 -2.47 -3.54
N LEU A 82 -10.12 -1.47 -2.67
CA LEU A 82 -11.30 -1.38 -1.82
C LEU A 82 -12.55 -1.19 -2.70
N SER A 83 -12.98 -2.25 -3.40
CA SER A 83 -14.17 -2.28 -4.25
C SER A 83 -15.42 -2.58 -3.41
N GLY A 84 -15.54 -2.02 -2.21
CA GLY A 84 -16.55 -2.46 -1.24
C GLY A 84 -16.84 -1.55 -0.04
N ALA A 85 -16.06 -0.50 0.22
CA ALA A 85 -16.61 0.62 0.96
C ALA A 85 -17.34 1.47 -0.08
N SER A 86 -18.60 1.82 0.18
CA SER A 86 -19.37 2.76 -0.61
C SER A 86 -18.44 3.81 -1.21
N SER A 87 -18.39 3.88 -2.54
CA SER A 87 -18.10 5.14 -3.20
C SER A 87 -19.14 6.12 -2.68
N SER A 88 -18.85 6.74 -1.55
CA SER A 88 -19.23 8.11 -1.45
C SER A 88 -18.50 8.79 -2.59
N ASP A 89 -19.19 8.98 -3.71
CA ASP A 89 -18.73 9.87 -4.80
C ASP A 89 -18.40 11.27 -4.24
N ASN A 90 -18.82 11.55 -3.00
CA ASN A 90 -18.58 12.75 -2.25
C ASN A 90 -17.43 12.60 -1.24
N VAL A 91 -16.44 13.50 -1.35
CA VAL A 91 -15.34 13.70 -0.40
C VAL A 91 -15.84 13.84 1.04
N ILE A 92 -16.98 14.52 1.23
CA ILE A 92 -17.53 14.83 2.55
C ILE A 92 -17.88 13.55 3.31
N ASP A 93 -18.51 12.59 2.64
CA ASP A 93 -18.93 11.33 3.25
C ASP A 93 -17.72 10.45 3.61
N ALA A 94 -16.65 10.49 2.79
CA ALA A 94 -15.40 9.81 3.11
C ALA A 94 -14.77 10.38 4.40
N VAL A 95 -14.78 11.71 4.54
CA VAL A 95 -14.27 12.39 5.74
C VAL A 95 -15.15 12.12 6.97
N THR A 96 -16.48 12.13 6.84
CA THR A 96 -17.40 11.87 7.97
C THR A 96 -17.34 10.42 8.43
N ASN A 97 -17.18 9.47 7.50
CA ASN A 97 -16.96 8.06 7.83
C ASN A 97 -15.70 7.85 8.67
N ILE A 98 -14.58 8.51 8.32
CA ILE A 98 -13.33 8.45 9.10
C ILE A 98 -13.50 9.08 10.48
N LEU A 99 -14.25 10.19 10.58
CA LEU A 99 -14.55 10.84 11.85
C LEU A 99 -15.63 10.12 12.68
N GLY A 100 -16.23 9.04 12.17
CA GLY A 100 -17.30 8.30 12.85
C GLY A 100 -18.61 9.09 12.98
N ILE A 101 -18.82 10.10 12.13
CA ILE A 101 -20.01 10.96 12.15
C ILE A 101 -21.11 10.29 11.32
N THR A 102 -22.14 9.79 11.99
CA THR A 102 -23.26 9.09 11.33
C THR A 102 -24.42 9.99 10.92
N ASP A 103 -24.52 11.21 11.48
CA ASP A 103 -25.57 12.18 11.13
C ASP A 103 -25.01 13.58 10.89
N MET A 104 -24.86 13.93 9.62
CA MET A 104 -24.40 15.24 9.18
C MET A 104 -25.37 16.37 9.52
N LYS A 105 -26.66 16.08 9.76
CA LYS A 105 -27.66 17.13 10.08
C LYS A 105 -27.49 17.68 11.49
N ALA A 106 -26.78 16.96 12.36
CA ALA A 106 -26.47 17.38 13.71
C ALA A 106 -25.19 18.23 13.81
N VAL A 107 -24.42 18.35 12.71
CA VAL A 107 -23.10 18.98 12.69
C VAL A 107 -23.19 20.38 12.07
N SER A 108 -22.64 21.38 12.76
CA SER A 108 -22.57 22.75 12.24
C SER A 108 -21.54 22.87 11.10
N HIS A 109 -21.95 23.41 9.96
CA HIS A 109 -21.13 23.57 8.74
C HIS A 109 -19.93 24.52 8.89
N HIS A 110 -19.84 25.26 9.99
CA HIS A 110 -18.75 26.20 10.28
C HIS A 110 -17.66 25.62 11.19
N VAL A 111 -17.81 24.36 11.60
CA VAL A 111 -16.89 23.70 12.53
C VAL A 111 -15.74 23.08 11.76
N THR A 112 -14.53 23.30 12.25
CA THR A 112 -13.30 22.77 11.62
C THR A 112 -13.12 21.27 11.92
N LEU A 113 -12.38 20.55 11.07
CA LEU A 113 -12.14 19.12 11.29
C LEU A 113 -11.57 18.80 12.70
N PRO A 114 -10.60 19.55 13.27
CA PRO A 114 -10.15 19.34 14.65
C PRO A 114 -11.26 19.44 15.69
N GLU A 115 -12.18 20.38 15.52
CA GLU A 115 -13.33 20.58 16.42
C GLU A 115 -14.38 19.48 16.27
N LEU A 116 -14.39 18.76 15.14
CA LEU A 116 -15.21 17.58 14.89
C LEU A 116 -14.58 16.27 15.40
N GLY A 117 -13.46 16.35 16.13
CA GLY A 117 -12.79 15.16 16.67
C GLY A 117 -11.72 14.57 15.75
N MET A 118 -11.21 15.35 14.79
CA MET A 118 -10.02 14.95 14.04
C MET A 118 -8.79 15.02 14.95
N ASP A 119 -8.28 13.85 15.34
CA ASP A 119 -7.01 13.69 16.04
C ASP A 119 -5.86 13.45 15.04
N SER A 120 -4.68 13.09 15.56
CA SER A 120 -3.50 12.86 14.71
C SER A 120 -3.63 11.59 13.85
N VAL A 121 -4.45 10.62 14.25
CA VAL A 121 -4.65 9.37 13.51
C VAL A 121 -5.64 9.62 12.38
N ASN A 122 -6.80 10.18 12.71
CA ASN A 122 -7.85 10.54 11.75
C ASN A 122 -7.32 11.53 10.69
N GLY A 123 -6.46 12.47 11.09
CA GLY A 123 -5.88 13.44 10.17
C GLY A 123 -4.94 12.82 9.12
N VAL A 124 -4.23 11.73 9.46
CA VAL A 124 -3.39 10.99 8.49
C VAL A 124 -4.27 10.17 7.55
N GLU A 125 -5.31 9.54 8.09
CA GLU A 125 -6.24 8.71 7.31
C GLU A 125 -7.05 9.55 6.31
N ILE A 126 -7.56 10.73 6.72
CA ILE A 126 -8.24 11.67 5.81
C ILE A 126 -7.30 12.08 4.68
N LYS A 127 -6.06 12.44 4.99
CA LYS A 127 -5.08 12.87 3.99
C LYS A 127 -4.81 11.75 2.98
N GLN A 128 -4.58 10.52 3.44
CA GLN A 128 -4.32 9.38 2.57
C GLN A 128 -5.54 9.03 1.71
N THR A 129 -6.74 9.12 2.27
CA THR A 129 -7.99 8.85 1.54
C THR A 129 -8.21 9.88 0.43
N LEU A 130 -7.99 11.17 0.72
CA LEU A 130 -8.05 12.25 -0.29
C LEU A 130 -7.04 12.06 -1.42
N GLU A 131 -5.80 11.67 -1.09
CA GLU A 131 -4.75 11.46 -2.09
C GLU A 131 -5.04 10.23 -2.97
N ARG A 132 -5.52 9.13 -2.37
CA ARG A 132 -5.73 7.84 -3.07
C ARG A 132 -7.03 7.79 -3.88
N GLU A 133 -8.12 8.33 -3.33
CA GLU A 133 -9.47 8.14 -3.90
C GLU A 133 -9.94 9.35 -4.71
N PHE A 134 -9.42 10.54 -4.43
CA PHE A 134 -9.86 11.80 -5.04
C PHE A 134 -8.73 12.57 -5.74
N GLU A 135 -7.48 12.10 -5.69
CA GLU A 135 -6.28 12.79 -6.22
C GLU A 135 -6.09 14.21 -5.64
N ILE A 136 -6.56 14.45 -4.40
CA ILE A 136 -6.48 15.73 -3.71
C ILE A 136 -5.28 15.73 -2.75
N PHE A 137 -4.31 16.61 -3.00
CA PHE A 137 -3.11 16.75 -2.18
C PHE A 137 -3.25 17.92 -1.20
N ILE A 138 -3.26 17.63 0.10
CA ILE A 138 -3.45 18.64 1.17
C ILE A 138 -2.35 18.53 2.22
N THR A 139 -1.89 19.69 2.72
CA THR A 139 -0.93 19.74 3.83
C THR A 139 -1.65 19.58 5.17
N SER A 140 -0.98 18.99 6.17
CA SER A 140 -1.53 18.84 7.52
C SER A 140 -1.94 20.16 8.17
N LYS A 141 -1.37 21.30 7.72
CA LYS A 141 -1.77 22.63 8.18
C LYS A 141 -3.13 23.05 7.59
N ASN A 142 -3.34 22.82 6.30
CA ASN A 142 -4.60 23.15 5.61
C ASN A 142 -5.75 22.27 6.13
N LEU A 143 -5.47 21.01 6.45
CA LEU A 143 -6.43 20.06 7.01
C LEU A 143 -7.09 20.60 8.30
N LYS A 144 -6.34 21.34 9.13
CA LYS A 144 -6.83 21.93 10.39
C LYS A 144 -7.80 23.08 10.20
N THR A 145 -7.81 23.71 9.02
CA THR A 145 -8.67 24.85 8.71
C THR A 145 -9.84 24.48 7.82
N MET A 146 -9.98 23.20 7.44
CA MET A 146 -11.08 22.71 6.62
C MET A 146 -12.36 22.56 7.44
N THR A 147 -13.48 22.80 6.77
CA THR A 147 -14.86 22.66 7.27
C THR A 147 -15.66 21.84 6.27
N LEU A 148 -16.77 21.21 6.70
CA LEU A 148 -17.62 20.36 5.86
C LEU A 148 -18.77 21.19 5.21
N HIS A 149 -18.50 21.84 4.07
CA HIS A 149 -19.50 22.51 3.23
C HIS A 149 -19.10 22.50 1.75
#